data_AF-V4XF23-F1
#
_entry.id   AF-V4XF23-F1
#
_cell.length_a   1.000
_cell.length_b   1.000
_cell.length_c   1.000
_cell.angle_alpha   90.00
_cell.angle_beta   90.00
_cell.angle_gamma   90.00
#
_symmetry.space_group_name_H-M   'P 1'
#
loop_
_entity.id
_entity.type
_entity.pdbx_description
1 polymer ?
#
loop_
_entity_poly.entity_id
_entity_poly.type
_entity_poly.pdbx_seq_one_letter_code
_entity_poly.pdbx_strand_id
1 'polypeptide(L)' 'MTTVDCPDCNRSIAVHELEAKTVAQSSGFDTRYRCPFCRADVEDVQGRLA' A
#
# COMPACT_ATOMS: atom_id res chain seq x y z
N MET A 1 7.08 10.36 -11.13
CA MET A 1 5.83 9.92 -10.47
C MET A 1 6.16 8.62 -9.79
N THR A 2 5.95 8.51 -8.47
CA THR A 2 6.36 7.32 -7.72
C THR A 2 5.25 6.26 -7.78
N THR A 3 5.61 5.05 -8.18
CA THR A 3 4.70 3.91 -8.31
C THR A 3 5.18 2.77 -7.41
N VAL A 4 4.24 1.97 -6.93
CA VAL A 4 4.50 0.73 -6.20
C VAL A 4 4.02 -0.44 -7.03
N ASP A 5 4.81 -1.50 -7.12
CA ASP A 5 4.36 -2.76 -7.71
C ASP A 5 3.71 -3.63 -6.65
N CYS A 6 2.46 -4.04 -6.91
CA CYS A 6 1.75 -4.95 -6.01
C CYS A 6 2.32 -6.38 -6.15
N PRO A 7 2.75 -7.02 -5.05
CA PRO A 7 3.35 -8.36 -5.12
C PRO A 7 2.36 -9.46 -5.55
N ASP A 8 1.06 -9.26 -5.33
CA ASP A 8 0.05 -10.28 -5.63
C ASP A 8 -0.43 -10.25 -7.09
N CYS A 9 -0.62 -9.05 -7.66
CA CYS A 9 -1.14 -8.89 -9.02
C CYS A 9 -0.14 -8.30 -10.01
N ASN A 10 1.07 -8.01 -9.54
CA ASN A 10 2.19 -7.48 -10.32
C ASN A 10 1.84 -6.25 -11.16
N ARG A 11 0.91 -5.44 -10.64
CA ARG A 11 0.49 -4.17 -11.24
C ARG A 11 1.21 -3.01 -10.58
N SER A 12 1.65 -2.08 -11.42
CA SER A 12 2.18 -0.79 -11.01
C SER A 12 1.03 0.14 -10.66
N ILE A 13 1.03 0.65 -9.43
CA ILE A 13 -0.01 1.50 -8.85
C ILE A 13 0.67 2.81 -8.45
N ALA A 14 0.08 3.95 -8.77
CA ALA A 14 0.62 5.21 -8.28
C ALA A 14 0.49 5.26 -6.76
N VAL A 15 1.54 5.69 -6.05
CA VAL A 15 1.55 5.69 -4.57
C VAL A 15 0.38 6.50 -3.99
N HIS A 16 -0.06 7.55 -4.67
CA HIS A 16 -1.21 8.38 -4.26
C HIS A 16 -2.58 7.76 -4.57
N GLU A 17 -2.64 6.68 -5.36
CA GLU A 17 -3.85 5.90 -5.64
C GLU A 17 -4.02 4.70 -4.69
N LEU A 18 -3.01 4.39 -3.86
CA LEU A 18 -3.12 3.34 -2.86
C LEU A 18 -4.16 3.73 -1.80
N GLU A 19 -5.04 2.79 -1.46
CA GLU A 19 -5.98 3.00 -0.36
C GLU A 19 -5.21 2.92 0.96
N ALA A 20 -5.00 4.07 1.60
CA ALA A 20 -4.39 4.13 2.92
C ALA A 20 -5.45 3.88 4.00
N LYS A 21 -5.30 2.77 4.73
CA LYS A 21 -6.14 2.43 5.87
C LYS A 21 -5.34 2.62 7.16
N THR A 22 -5.62 3.73 7.84
CA THR A 22 -5.06 3.99 9.17
C THR A 22 -5.98 3.43 10.25
N VAL A 23 -5.45 2.56 11.09
CA VAL A 23 -6.13 1.97 12.24
C VAL A 23 -5.49 2.51 13.51
N ALA A 24 -6.28 3.17 14.35
CA ALA A 24 -5.85 3.55 15.69
C ALA A 24 -5.83 2.29 16.57
N GLN A 25 -4.66 1.96 17.12
CA GLN A 25 -4.44 0.88 18.07
C GLN A 25 -4.08 1.48 19.43
N SER A 26 -4.21 0.70 20.50
CA SER A 26 -3.86 1.15 21.86
C SER A 26 -2.39 1.58 22.00
N SER A 27 -1.50 1.11 21.12
CA SER A 27 -0.07 1.44 21.08
C SER A 27 0.29 2.55 20.07
N GLY A 28 -0.66 3.06 19.28
CA GLY A 28 -0.37 4.09 18.26
C GLY A 28 -1.26 4.00 17.02
N PHE A 29 -0.72 4.39 15.87
CA PHE A 29 -1.41 4.33 14.59
C PHE A 29 -0.70 3.34 13.67
N ASP A 30 -1.45 2.40 13.10
CA ASP A 30 -0.97 1.47 12.09
C ASP A 30 -1.56 1.90 10.74
N THR A 31 -0.71 2.26 9.79
CA THR A 31 -1.15 2.63 8.44
C THR A 31 -0.81 1.50 7.49
N ARG A 32 -1.86 0.88 6.93
CA ARG A 32 -1.74 -0.18 5.92
C ARG A 32 -2.14 0.38 4.57
N TYR A 33 -1.40 0.01 3.53
CA TYR A 33 -1.74 0.37 2.16
C TYR A 33 -2.37 -0.83 1.47
N ARG A 34 -3.42 -0.60 0.69
CA ARG A 34 -4.12 -1.66 -0.02
C ARG A 34 -4.10 -1.41 -1.51
N CYS A 35 -3.86 -2.47 -2.27
CA CYS A 35 -3.95 -2.45 -3.71
C CYS A 35 -5.42 -2.29 -4.15
N PRO A 36 -5.78 -1.28 -4.95
CA PRO A 36 -7.16 -1.05 -5.37
C PRO A 36 -7.70 -2.14 -6.32
N PHE A 37 -6.80 -2.91 -6.96
CA PHE A 37 -7.18 -3.92 -7.95
C PHE A 37 -7.45 -5.29 -7.32
N CYS A 38 -6.46 -5.86 -6.63
CA CYS A 38 -6.59 -7.18 -6.01
C CYS A 38 -6.98 -7.13 -4.54
N ARG A 39 -7.05 -5.92 -3.94
CA ARG A 39 -7.38 -5.72 -2.53
C ARG A 39 -6.41 -6.42 -1.57
N ALA A 40 -5.21 -6.77 -2.03
CA ALA A 40 -4.14 -7.26 -1.18
C ALA A 40 -3.51 -6.09 -0.40
N ASP A 41 -3.03 -6.38 0.81
CA ASP A 41 -2.28 -5.42 1.60
C ASP A 41 -0.86 -5.31 1.05
N VAL A 42 -0.43 -4.09 0.75
CA VAL A 42 0.92 -3.77 0.32
C VAL A 42 1.70 -3.36 1.56
N GLU A 43 2.36 -4.35 2.17
CA GLU A 43 3.32 -4.10 3.25
C GLU A 43 4.55 -3.37 2.67
N ASP A 44 5.16 -2.45 3.40
CA ASP A 44 6.39 -1.76 2.99
C ASP A 44 6.36 -1.10 1.59
N VAL A 45 5.50 -0.08 1.43
CA VAL A 45 5.43 0.73 0.20
C VAL A 45 6.76 1.40 -0.13
N GLN A 46 7.55 1.80 0.88
CA GLN A 46 8.84 2.48 0.67
C GLN A 46 9.91 1.54 0.09
N GLY A 47 9.96 0.27 0.51
CA GLY A 47 10.86 -0.73 -0.06
C GLY A 47 10.47 -1.20 -1.47
N ARG A 48 9.28 -0.82 -1.97
CA ARG A 48 8.69 -1.28 -3.23
C ARG A 48 8.48 -0.17 -4.26
N LEU A 49 9.12 0.98 -4.06
CA LEU A 49 9.10 2.09 -5.03
C LEU A 49 9.92 1.69 -6.27
N ALA A 50 9.29 1.75 -7.44
CA ALA A 50 9.93 1.53 -8.74
C ALA A 50 10.55 2.82 -9.31
#